data_AF-A0A5Y9FYT6-F1
#
_entry.id   AF-A0A5Y9FYT6-F1
#
_cell.length_a   1.000
_cell.length_b   1.000
_cell.length_c   1.000
_cell.angle_alpha   90.00
_cell.angle_beta   90.00
_cell.angle_gamma   90.00
#
_symmetry.space_group_name_H-M   'P 1'
#
loop_
_entity.id
_entity.type
_entity.pdbx_description
1 polymer ?
#
loop_
_entity_poly.entity_id
_entity_poly.type
_entity_poly.pdbx_seq_one_letter_code
_entity_poly.pdbx_strand_id
1 'polypeptide(L)'
;KVYKIILFDCVAEDLEIQIAMIFDQQSILEYLSLYEMFFNASYYLRFYEKQILFLNEMCLKTIGVAVRNADISCFLPLLTYEQFLQNIPSMLESIPFQRILSERKNKFENAIVVSAGPSLAKQLSLLKVYQDKAVIFCADGALSMLEKEGIAPDYVTNLDYSDWPIK
;
A
#
# COMPACT_ATOMS: atom_id res chain seq x y z
N LYS A 1 22.15 -3.14 20.02
CA LYS A 1 21.42 -4.00 19.04
C LYS A 1 22.05 -5.39 19.09
N VAL A 2 21.26 -6.44 19.26
CA VAL A 2 21.74 -7.83 19.20
C VAL A 2 21.50 -8.30 17.77
N TYR A 3 22.54 -8.71 17.07
CA TYR A 3 22.45 -9.26 15.72
C TYR A 3 22.42 -10.78 15.81
N LYS A 4 21.50 -11.42 15.07
CA LYS A 4 21.44 -12.87 14.93
C LYS A 4 22.02 -13.23 13.57
N ILE A 5 23.06 -14.06 13.57
CA ILE A 5 23.66 -14.60 12.34
C ILE A 5 23.22 -16.05 12.23
N ILE A 6 22.69 -16.43 11.07
CA ILE A 6 22.29 -17.80 10.75
C ILE A 6 23.21 -18.26 9.63
N LEU A 7 23.84 -19.42 9.82
CA LEU A 7 24.73 -20.03 8.84
C LEU A 7 24.06 -21.30 8.32
N PHE A 8 24.11 -21.48 7.01
CA PHE A 8 23.60 -22.67 6.33
C PHE A 8 24.76 -23.43 5.69
N ASP A 9 24.70 -24.75 5.74
CA ASP A 9 25.59 -25.61 4.98
C ASP A 9 25.00 -25.82 3.58
N CYS A 10 25.60 -25.17 2.57
CA CYS A 10 25.12 -25.22 1.19
C CYS A 10 25.25 -26.60 0.53
N VAL A 11 25.94 -27.56 1.16
CA VAL A 11 26.13 -28.93 0.64
C VAL A 11 25.16 -29.92 1.28
N ALA A 12 24.46 -29.53 2.34
CA ALA A 12 23.51 -30.40 3.04
C ALA A 12 22.29 -30.74 2.17
N GLU A 13 21.85 -32.00 2.21
CA GLU A 13 20.70 -32.48 1.44
C GLU A 13 19.37 -31.85 1.90
N ASP A 14 19.29 -31.43 3.17
CA ASP A 14 18.12 -30.84 3.79
C ASP A 14 18.11 -29.30 3.79
N LEU A 15 19.03 -28.66 3.06
CA LEU A 15 19.19 -27.20 2.99
C LEU A 15 17.87 -26.47 2.67
N GLU A 16 17.11 -26.93 1.68
CA GLU A 16 15.85 -26.31 1.28
C GLU A 16 14.83 -26.30 2.43
N ILE A 17 14.79 -27.39 3.22
CA ILE A 17 13.93 -27.53 4.39
C ILE A 17 14.38 -26.59 5.50
N GLN A 18 15.69 -26.51 5.76
CA GLN A 18 16.23 -25.61 6.78
C GLN A 18 15.92 -24.14 6.45
N ILE A 19 16.08 -23.73 5.19
CA ILE A 19 15.73 -22.38 4.74
C ILE A 19 14.23 -22.13 4.90
N ALA A 20 13.38 -23.08 4.49
CA ALA A 20 11.93 -22.96 4.64
C ALA A 20 11.51 -22.76 6.09
N MET A 21 12.06 -23.56 7.02
CA MET A 21 11.77 -23.44 8.45
C MET A 21 12.16 -22.08 9.03
N ILE A 22 13.24 -21.47 8.53
CA ILE A 22 13.66 -20.14 8.96
C ILE A 22 12.76 -19.06 8.37
N PHE A 23 12.40 -19.17 7.09
CA PHE A 23 11.53 -18.20 6.40
C PHE A 23 10.10 -18.20 6.93
N ASP A 24 9.61 -19.33 7.44
CA ASP A 24 8.28 -19.46 8.04
C ASP A 24 8.18 -18.82 9.45
N GLN A 25 9.30 -18.41 10.05
CA GLN A 25 9.27 -17.71 11.34
C GLN A 25 8.64 -16.32 11.18
N GLN A 26 7.61 -16.00 11.99
CA GLN A 26 6.90 -14.71 11.94
C GLN A 26 7.83 -13.49 11.91
N SER A 27 8.90 -13.51 12.71
CA SER A 27 9.87 -12.40 12.78
C SER A 27 10.71 -12.20 11.51
N ILE A 28 10.74 -13.18 10.62
CA ILE A 28 11.50 -13.16 9.36
C ILE A 28 10.55 -12.98 8.18
N LEU A 29 9.39 -13.63 8.23
CA LEU A 29 8.34 -13.61 7.21
C LEU A 29 7.99 -12.19 6.74
N GLU A 30 7.85 -11.24 7.68
CA GLU A 30 7.54 -9.82 7.40
C GLU A 30 8.63 -9.10 6.59
N TYR A 31 9.87 -9.59 6.64
CA TYR A 31 11.02 -8.99 5.96
C TYR A 31 11.43 -9.73 4.68
N LEU A 32 10.79 -10.86 4.35
CA LEU A 32 11.15 -11.65 3.17
C LEU A 32 10.95 -10.88 1.85
N SER A 33 10.07 -9.88 1.82
CA SER A 33 9.89 -8.97 0.67
C SER A 33 11.11 -8.08 0.41
N LEU A 34 11.96 -7.88 1.42
CA LEU A 34 13.21 -7.12 1.34
C LEU A 34 14.43 -8.02 1.08
N TYR A 35 14.20 -9.31 0.79
CA TYR A 35 15.28 -10.24 0.53
C TYR A 35 16.14 -9.77 -0.65
N GLU A 36 17.44 -9.63 -0.40
CA GLU A 36 18.45 -9.38 -1.41
C GLU A 36 19.69 -10.21 -1.08
N MET A 37 20.28 -10.84 -2.09
CA MET A 37 21.50 -11.63 -1.94
C MET A 37 22.72 -10.77 -2.26
N PHE A 38 23.56 -10.52 -1.26
CA PHE A 38 24.76 -9.69 -1.39
C PHE A 38 26.03 -10.53 -1.58
N PHE A 39 26.95 -10.05 -2.41
CA PHE A 39 28.25 -10.68 -2.67
C PHE A 39 29.38 -9.67 -2.50
N ASN A 40 30.29 -9.92 -1.56
CA ASN A 40 31.35 -8.96 -1.22
C ASN A 40 32.70 -9.21 -1.92
N ALA A 41 32.84 -10.25 -2.77
CA ALA A 41 34.10 -10.50 -3.46
C ALA A 41 33.93 -11.05 -4.89
N SER A 42 34.71 -10.47 -5.82
CA SER A 42 34.76 -10.85 -7.23
C SER A 42 35.24 -12.29 -7.47
N TYR A 43 36.00 -12.85 -6.52
CA TYR A 43 36.44 -14.24 -6.57
C TYR A 43 35.26 -15.23 -6.57
N TYR A 44 34.32 -15.08 -5.64
CA TYR A 44 33.18 -16.00 -5.53
C TYR A 44 32.23 -15.86 -6.72
N LEU A 45 32.02 -14.64 -7.20
CA LEU A 45 31.27 -14.40 -8.45
C LEU A 45 31.90 -15.13 -9.64
N ARG A 46 33.23 -15.19 -9.75
CA ARG A 46 33.88 -15.83 -10.90
C ARG A 46 33.85 -17.36 -10.86
N PHE A 47 33.99 -17.96 -9.68
CA PHE A 47 34.16 -19.42 -9.55
C PHE A 47 32.91 -20.16 -9.06
N TYR A 48 31.98 -19.45 -8.43
CA TYR A 48 30.79 -20.03 -7.80
C TYR A 48 29.48 -19.40 -8.30
N GLU A 49 29.49 -18.72 -9.44
CA GLU A 49 28.32 -18.07 -10.05
C GLU A 49 27.10 -18.99 -10.11
N LYS A 50 27.30 -20.23 -10.58
CA LYS A 50 26.22 -21.19 -10.76
C LYS A 50 25.59 -21.61 -9.42
N GLN A 51 26.41 -21.86 -8.40
CA GLN A 51 25.94 -22.22 -7.07
C GLN A 51 25.21 -21.06 -6.40
N ILE A 52 25.71 -19.84 -6.60
CA ILE A 52 25.08 -18.61 -6.13
C ILE A 52 23.70 -18.43 -6.77
N LEU A 53 23.60 -18.54 -8.09
CA LEU A 53 22.34 -18.41 -8.82
C LEU A 53 21.34 -19.48 -8.37
N PHE A 54 21.79 -20.73 -8.27
CA PHE A 54 20.96 -21.84 -7.77
C PHE A 54 20.44 -21.58 -6.35
N LEU A 55 21.30 -21.14 -5.44
CA LEU A 55 20.91 -20.82 -4.07
C LEU A 55 19.91 -19.66 -4.04
N ASN A 56 20.12 -18.63 -4.85
CA ASN A 56 19.22 -17.49 -4.93
C ASN A 56 17.83 -17.88 -5.47
N GLU A 57 17.78 -18.68 -6.54
CA GLU A 57 16.53 -19.20 -7.10
C GLU A 57 15.77 -20.04 -6.08
N MET A 58 16.47 -20.91 -5.34
CA MET A 58 15.88 -21.70 -4.26
C MET A 58 15.31 -20.80 -3.16
N CYS A 59 16.06 -19.80 -2.68
CA CYS A 59 15.57 -18.84 -1.69
C CYS A 59 14.30 -18.11 -2.18
N LEU A 60 14.32 -17.58 -3.41
CA LEU A 60 13.18 -16.87 -3.99
C LEU A 60 11.95 -17.78 -4.13
N LYS A 61 12.13 -19.03 -4.54
CA LYS A 61 11.05 -20.02 -4.62
C LYS A 61 10.44 -20.28 -3.25
N THR A 62 11.27 -20.51 -2.23
CA THR A 62 10.83 -20.76 -0.86
C THR A 62 10.14 -19.54 -0.23
N ILE A 63 10.66 -18.33 -0.46
CA ILE A 63 10.00 -17.08 -0.08
C ILE A 63 8.62 -16.99 -0.71
N GLY A 64 8.51 -17.27 -2.01
CA GLY A 64 7.23 -17.26 -2.71
C GLY A 64 6.22 -18.24 -2.09
N VAL A 65 6.65 -19.42 -1.63
CA VAL A 65 5.78 -20.37 -0.92
C VAL A 65 5.38 -19.82 0.45
N ALA A 66 6.33 -19.33 1.25
CA ALA A 66 6.08 -18.80 2.58
C ALA A 66 5.09 -17.62 2.56
N VAL A 67 5.30 -16.65 1.66
CA VAL A 67 4.43 -15.48 1.50
C VAL A 67 3.02 -15.87 1.06
N ARG A 68 2.89 -16.81 0.11
CA ARG A 68 1.57 -17.32 -0.32
C ARG A 68 0.83 -18.05 0.79
N ASN A 69 1.54 -18.89 1.56
CA ASN A 69 0.94 -19.66 2.64
C ASN A 69 0.49 -18.79 3.81
N ALA A 70 1.19 -17.68 4.05
CA ALA A 70 0.86 -16.74 5.11
C ALA A 70 -0.38 -15.86 4.82
N ASP A 71 -0.99 -15.98 3.63
CA ASP A 71 -2.02 -15.07 3.11
C ASP A 71 -1.60 -13.59 3.20
N ILE A 72 -0.29 -13.36 3.29
CA ILE A 72 0.31 -12.05 3.13
C ILE A 72 0.31 -11.84 1.64
N SER A 73 -0.82 -11.38 1.11
CA SER A 73 -0.86 -10.71 -0.19
C SER A 73 0.05 -9.48 -0.11
N CYS A 74 1.36 -9.70 -0.19
CA CYS A 74 2.40 -8.67 -0.20
C CYS A 74 2.25 -7.75 -1.41
N PHE A 75 1.39 -8.14 -2.36
CA PHE A 75 0.91 -7.32 -3.44
C PHE A 75 0.32 -5.99 -2.96
N LEU A 76 -0.56 -5.99 -1.95
CA LEU A 76 -1.25 -4.76 -1.55
C LEU A 76 -0.29 -3.74 -0.90
N PRO A 77 0.59 -4.12 0.04
CA PRO A 77 1.62 -3.21 0.56
C PRO A 77 2.58 -2.71 -0.52
N LEU A 78 3.09 -3.60 -1.39
CA LEU A 78 4.03 -3.20 -2.45
C LEU A 78 3.38 -2.24 -3.45
N LEU A 79 2.15 -2.52 -3.87
CA LEU A 79 1.37 -1.63 -4.73
C LEU A 79 1.14 -0.28 -4.06
N THR A 80 0.82 -0.26 -2.77
CA THR A 80 0.62 0.97 -2.00
C THR A 80 1.92 1.79 -1.94
N TYR A 81 3.07 1.15 -1.73
CA TYR A 81 4.37 1.82 -1.77
C TYR A 81 4.70 2.39 -3.16
N GLU A 82 4.47 1.61 -4.21
CA GLU A 82 4.69 2.05 -5.58
C GLU A 82 3.81 3.27 -5.91
N GLN A 83 2.51 3.19 -5.62
CA GLN A 83 1.56 4.29 -5.80
C GLN A 83 1.96 5.51 -4.97
N PHE A 84 2.36 5.32 -3.71
CA PHE A 84 2.84 6.42 -2.87
C PHE A 84 4.03 7.13 -3.51
N LEU A 85 5.05 6.38 -3.96
CA LEU A 85 6.23 6.95 -4.61
C LEU A 85 5.89 7.70 -5.90
N GLN A 86 4.98 7.17 -6.73
CA GLN A 86 4.50 7.83 -7.94
C GLN A 86 3.73 9.13 -7.65
N ASN A 87 3.02 9.19 -6.52
CA ASN A 87 2.22 10.35 -6.11
C ASN A 87 3.02 11.44 -5.35
N ILE A 88 4.25 11.17 -4.89
CA ILE A 88 5.08 12.16 -4.15
C ILE A 88 5.16 13.52 -4.85
N PRO A 89 5.45 13.62 -6.17
CA PRO A 89 5.54 14.92 -6.83
C PRO A 89 4.24 15.73 -6.72
N SER A 90 3.09 15.12 -7.04
CA SER A 90 1.77 15.76 -6.93
C SER A 90 1.43 16.12 -5.49
N MET A 91 1.79 15.28 -4.52
CA MET A 91 1.59 15.56 -3.10
C MET A 91 2.38 16.79 -2.63
N LEU A 92 3.61 16.97 -3.12
CA LEU A 92 4.46 18.12 -2.78
C LEU A 92 3.93 19.44 -3.36
N GLU A 93 3.27 19.40 -4.51
CA GLU A 93 2.60 20.56 -5.12
C GLU A 93 1.26 20.90 -4.44
N SER A 94 0.63 19.90 -3.81
CA SER A 94 -0.67 20.04 -3.15
C SER A 94 -0.63 20.79 -1.81
N ILE A 95 -1.80 21.19 -1.32
CA ILE A 95 -1.95 21.83 0.00
C ILE A 95 -1.61 20.79 1.09
N PRO A 96 -0.65 21.07 1.99
CA PRO A 96 -0.31 20.14 3.06
C PRO A 96 -1.50 19.83 3.95
N PHE A 97 -1.73 18.56 4.26
CA PHE A 97 -2.86 18.13 5.09
C PHE A 97 -2.92 18.83 6.46
N GLN A 98 -1.77 19.05 7.10
CA GLN A 98 -1.69 19.80 8.36
C GLN A 98 -2.22 21.23 8.23
N ARG A 99 -2.02 21.87 7.06
CA ARG A 99 -2.52 23.21 6.78
C ARG A 99 -4.04 23.20 6.69
N ILE A 100 -4.61 22.26 5.95
CA ILE A 100 -6.07 22.04 5.85
C ILE A 100 -6.67 21.90 7.25
N LEU A 101 -6.08 21.04 8.09
CA LEU A 101 -6.51 20.88 9.49
C LEU A 101 -6.44 22.21 10.26
N SER A 102 -5.34 22.95 10.16
CA SER A 102 -5.18 24.20 10.91
C SER A 102 -6.16 25.30 10.49
N GLU A 103 -6.44 25.43 9.20
CA GLU A 103 -7.25 26.52 8.65
C GLU A 103 -8.75 26.22 8.75
N ARG A 104 -9.15 24.94 8.71
CA ARG A 104 -10.55 24.50 8.65
C ARG A 104 -11.07 23.97 9.98
N LYS A 105 -10.21 23.71 10.97
CA LYS A 105 -10.63 23.26 12.31
C LYS A 105 -11.58 24.27 12.94
N ASN A 106 -12.71 23.76 13.45
CA ASN A 106 -13.77 24.53 14.12
C ASN A 106 -14.38 25.65 13.26
N LYS A 107 -14.30 25.59 11.93
CA LYS A 107 -14.93 26.56 11.02
C LYS A 107 -16.37 26.24 10.65
N PHE A 108 -16.77 24.99 10.79
CA PHE A 108 -18.09 24.50 10.42
C PHE A 108 -18.75 23.82 11.62
N GLU A 109 -20.02 24.12 11.83
CA GLU A 109 -20.83 23.45 12.85
C GLU A 109 -21.31 22.07 12.38
N ASN A 110 -21.59 21.95 11.09
CA ASN A 110 -22.17 20.75 10.48
C ASN A 110 -21.30 20.23 9.35
N ALA A 111 -21.15 18.90 9.29
CA ALA A 111 -20.50 18.19 8.21
C ALA A 111 -21.47 17.15 7.63
N ILE A 112 -21.54 17.07 6.30
CA ILE A 112 -22.34 16.10 5.57
C ILE A 112 -21.36 15.15 4.87
N VAL A 113 -21.48 13.86 5.14
CA VAL A 113 -20.69 12.81 4.46
C VAL A 113 -21.61 12.10 3.48
N VAL A 114 -21.23 12.15 2.20
CA VAL A 114 -22.00 11.61 1.08
C VAL A 114 -21.32 10.35 0.55
N SER A 115 -22.08 9.27 0.49
CA SER A 115 -21.67 7.99 -0.10
C SER A 115 -22.60 7.59 -1.25
N ALA A 116 -22.13 6.68 -2.12
CA ALA A 116 -22.82 6.27 -3.34
C ALA A 116 -24.00 5.29 -3.10
N GLY A 117 -24.72 5.44 -1.98
CA GLY A 117 -25.87 4.60 -1.66
C GLY A 117 -27.11 4.98 -2.47
N PRO A 118 -28.04 4.03 -2.73
CA PRO A 118 -29.28 4.30 -3.47
C PRO A 118 -30.21 5.30 -2.76
N SER A 119 -30.01 5.53 -1.46
CA SER A 119 -30.71 6.56 -0.68
C SER A 119 -30.33 7.99 -1.08
N LEU A 120 -29.15 8.21 -1.68
CA LEU A 120 -28.65 9.53 -2.03
C LEU A 120 -29.61 10.27 -2.95
N ALA A 121 -30.19 9.57 -3.94
CA ALA A 121 -31.12 10.15 -4.91
C ALA A 121 -32.30 10.89 -4.26
N LYS A 122 -32.76 10.44 -3.08
CA LYS A 122 -33.87 11.06 -2.36
C LYS A 122 -33.46 12.36 -1.65
N GLN A 123 -32.17 12.54 -1.37
CA GLN A 123 -31.63 13.62 -0.56
C GLN A 123 -30.93 14.71 -1.39
N LEU A 124 -30.71 14.49 -2.69
CA LEU A 124 -30.02 15.46 -3.58
C LEU A 124 -30.66 16.85 -3.56
N SER A 125 -31.99 16.91 -3.65
CA SER A 125 -32.73 18.19 -3.62
C SER A 125 -32.54 18.94 -2.30
N LEU A 126 -32.52 18.24 -1.18
CA LEU A 126 -32.26 18.83 0.14
C LEU A 126 -30.80 19.27 0.24
N LEU A 127 -29.86 18.44 -0.22
CA LEU A 127 -28.43 18.68 -0.12
C LEU A 127 -28.03 19.94 -0.91
N LYS A 128 -28.67 20.17 -2.07
CA LYS A 128 -28.52 21.41 -2.86
C LYS A 128 -28.96 22.68 -2.11
N VAL A 129 -30.03 22.61 -1.32
CA VAL A 129 -30.52 23.75 -0.53
C VAL A 129 -29.59 24.07 0.65
N TYR A 130 -28.92 23.06 1.18
CA TYR A 130 -28.08 23.18 2.38
C TYR A 130 -26.57 23.19 2.08
N GLN A 131 -26.17 23.22 0.81
CA GLN A 131 -24.75 23.11 0.42
C GLN A 131 -23.86 24.20 1.05
N ASP A 132 -24.39 25.42 1.21
CA ASP A 132 -23.62 26.54 1.77
C ASP A 132 -23.61 26.57 3.31
N LYS A 133 -24.34 25.65 3.97
CA LYS A 133 -24.53 25.64 5.43
C LYS A 133 -23.74 24.53 6.14
N ALA A 134 -23.15 23.61 5.40
CA ALA A 134 -22.40 22.49 5.94
C ALA A 134 -21.24 22.16 5.03
N VAL A 135 -20.15 21.65 5.61
CA VAL A 135 -19.03 21.13 4.81
C VAL A 135 -19.42 19.77 4.22
N ILE A 136 -19.24 19.58 2.92
CA ILE A 136 -19.61 18.35 2.22
C ILE A 136 -18.35 17.52 1.93
N PHE A 137 -18.28 16.33 2.52
CA PHE A 137 -17.32 15.30 2.19
C PHE A 137 -17.97 14.27 1.27
N CYS A 138 -17.39 14.04 0.11
CA CYS A 138 -17.90 13.11 -0.89
C CYS A 138 -16.96 11.93 -1.07
N ALA A 139 -17.49 10.71 -0.97
CA ALA A 139 -16.78 9.54 -1.51
C ALA A 139 -16.74 9.62 -3.03
N ASP A 140 -15.62 9.25 -3.67
CA ASP A 140 -15.40 9.36 -5.12
C ASP A 140 -16.58 8.78 -5.94
N GLY A 141 -17.08 7.60 -5.57
CA GLY A 141 -18.23 6.97 -6.22
C GLY A 141 -19.54 7.78 -6.22
N ALA A 142 -19.68 8.78 -5.34
CA ALA A 142 -20.86 9.65 -5.27
C ALA A 142 -20.68 10.98 -6.04
N LEU A 143 -19.45 11.31 -6.46
CA LEU A 143 -19.12 12.59 -7.10
C LEU A 143 -19.97 12.82 -8.36
N SER A 144 -20.03 11.81 -9.23
CA SER A 144 -20.79 11.87 -10.49
C SER A 144 -22.30 12.11 -10.30
N MET A 145 -22.87 11.75 -9.14
CA MET A 145 -24.28 12.00 -8.83
C MET A 145 -24.50 13.43 -8.34
N LEU A 146 -23.55 13.97 -7.54
CA LEU A 146 -23.60 15.34 -7.04
C LEU A 146 -23.41 16.36 -8.18
N GLU A 147 -22.45 16.12 -9.08
CA GLU A 147 -22.17 17.00 -10.21
C GLU A 147 -23.36 17.14 -11.17
N LYS A 148 -24.09 16.05 -11.42
CA LYS A 148 -25.30 16.07 -12.26
C LYS A 148 -26.40 16.99 -11.72
N GLU A 149 -26.49 17.11 -10.40
CA GLU A 149 -27.44 18.00 -9.75
C GLU A 149 -26.88 19.41 -9.48
N GLY A 150 -25.63 19.66 -9.89
CA GLY A 150 -24.94 20.93 -9.69
C GLY A 150 -24.54 21.19 -8.24
N ILE A 151 -24.25 20.14 -7.47
CA ILE A 151 -23.78 20.23 -6.09
C ILE A 151 -22.25 20.04 -6.11
N ALA A 152 -21.52 21.03 -5.59
CA ALA A 152 -20.07 20.98 -5.49
C ALA A 152 -19.64 20.55 -4.07
N PRO A 153 -19.02 19.37 -3.89
CA PRO A 153 -18.47 18.97 -2.59
C PRO A 153 -17.20 19.76 -2.25
N ASP A 154 -16.97 20.02 -0.95
CA ASP A 154 -15.76 20.68 -0.48
C ASP A 154 -14.54 19.76 -0.53
N TYR A 155 -14.74 18.48 -0.23
CA TYR A 155 -13.70 17.46 -0.21
C TYR A 155 -14.18 16.20 -0.92
N VAL A 156 -13.31 15.63 -1.73
CA VAL A 156 -13.53 14.32 -2.35
C VAL A 156 -12.50 13.34 -1.79
N THR A 157 -12.95 12.15 -1.39
CA THR A 157 -12.11 11.10 -0.83
C THR A 157 -12.22 9.84 -1.67
N ASN A 158 -11.08 9.28 -2.07
CA ASN A 158 -10.97 7.98 -2.71
C ASN A 158 -10.15 7.06 -1.79
N LEU A 159 -10.63 5.84 -1.57
CA LEU A 159 -9.99 4.79 -0.75
C LEU A 159 -9.58 3.56 -1.59
N ASP A 160 -10.00 3.50 -2.85
CA ASP A 160 -9.78 2.36 -3.71
C ASP A 160 -8.38 2.42 -4.32
N TYR A 161 -7.63 1.33 -4.18
CA TYR A 161 -6.28 1.20 -4.70
C TYR A 161 -6.25 0.94 -6.22
N SER A 162 -7.39 0.52 -6.79
CA SER A 162 -7.53 0.16 -8.21
C SER A 162 -8.01 1.32 -9.07
N ASP A 163 -8.76 2.25 -8.47
CA ASP A 163 -9.36 3.36 -9.19
C ASP A 163 -8.48 4.59 -9.04
N TRP A 164 -7.88 4.99 -10.16
CA TRP A 164 -7.11 6.24 -10.24
C TRP A 164 -8.03 7.40 -9.85
N PRO A 165 -7.74 8.14 -8.77
CA PRO A 165 -8.67 9.15 -8.26
C PRO A 165 -8.98 10.27 -9.25
N ILE A 166 -8.11 10.48 -10.26
CA ILE A 166 -8.25 11.56 -11.24
C ILE A 166 -7.60 11.10 -12.56
N LYS A 167 -8.36 11.17 -13.66
CA LYS A 167 -7.87 11.22 -15.04
C LYS A 167 -8.18 12.58 -15.63
#